data_AF-A0A369L4T4-F1
#
_entry.id   AF-A0A369L4T4-F1
#
_cell.length_a   1.000
_cell.length_b   1.000
_cell.length_c   1.000
_cell.angle_alpha   90.00
_cell.angle_beta   90.00
_cell.angle_gamma   90.00
#
_symmetry.space_group_name_H-M   'P 1'
#
loop_
_entity.id
_entity.type
_entity.pdbx_description
1 polymer ?
#
loop_
_entity_poly.entity_id
_entity_poly.type
_entity_poly.pdbx_seq_one_letter_code
_entity_poly.pdbx_strand_id
1 'polypeptide(L)'
;MATPKFKPCMQRQPMLFPPSVGELIPENALVRVVDSIVEGMDRSALESAYPGGGASTHDPSMMLKVVLFCYASGTYSSRKIAAATRENVNLMWLTGMRPLGHNTVNRFRSERIRPVFEDVFSEVIAVLAEAGYVTLDTYFLDGVSATVKTANFTIAH
;
A
#
# COMPACT_ATOMS: atom_id res chain seq x y z
N MET A 1 -27.26 -21.14 -36.17
CA MET A 1 -26.32 -20.95 -35.03
C MET A 1 -26.99 -20.05 -34.01
N ALA A 2 -26.79 -20.28 -32.70
CA ALA A 2 -27.39 -19.44 -31.66
C ALA A 2 -26.59 -18.14 -31.47
N THR A 3 -27.28 -17.00 -31.40
CA THR A 3 -26.64 -15.69 -31.23
C THR A 3 -26.30 -15.44 -29.75
N PRO A 4 -25.08 -15.02 -29.39
CA PRO A 4 -24.74 -14.71 -28.00
C PRO A 4 -25.52 -13.50 -27.48
N LYS A 5 -26.04 -13.61 -26.25
CA LYS A 5 -26.68 -12.50 -25.52
C LYS A 5 -25.68 -11.89 -24.54
N PHE A 6 -25.37 -10.61 -24.69
CA PHE A 6 -24.50 -9.86 -23.79
C PHE A 6 -25.31 -9.02 -22.80
N LYS A 7 -24.71 -8.70 -21.63
CA LYS A 7 -25.27 -7.73 -20.68
C LYS A 7 -25.07 -6.30 -21.21
N PRO A 8 -25.96 -5.34 -20.92
CA PRO A 8 -25.80 -3.94 -21.33
C PRO A 8 -24.59 -3.28 -20.64
N CYS A 9 -23.89 -2.41 -21.36
CA CYS A 9 -22.73 -1.67 -20.84
C CYS A 9 -23.17 -0.35 -20.19
N MET A 10 -23.08 -0.25 -18.86
CA MET A 10 -23.62 0.89 -18.07
C MET A 10 -22.52 1.84 -17.53
N GLN A 11 -21.58 2.25 -18.38
CA GLN A 11 -20.44 3.10 -17.99
C GLN A 11 -20.80 4.54 -17.54
N ARG A 12 -22.01 5.03 -17.87
CA ARG A 12 -22.45 6.41 -17.61
C ARG A 12 -23.59 6.51 -16.59
N GLN A 13 -23.65 5.56 -15.66
CA GLN A 13 -24.68 5.56 -14.63
C GLN A 13 -24.42 6.69 -13.61
N PRO A 14 -25.35 7.65 -13.42
CA PRO A 14 -25.21 8.69 -12.42
C PRO A 14 -25.38 8.10 -11.01
N MET A 15 -24.56 8.55 -10.06
CA MET A 15 -24.75 8.30 -8.63
C MET A 15 -25.41 9.53 -8.00
N LEU A 16 -26.37 9.31 -7.10
CA LEU A 16 -27.06 10.41 -6.39
C LEU A 16 -26.13 11.10 -5.38
N PHE A 17 -25.30 10.30 -4.71
CA PHE A 17 -24.22 10.76 -3.82
C PHE A 17 -22.96 9.94 -4.14
N PRO A 18 -21.76 10.53 -4.05
CA PRO A 18 -20.51 9.77 -4.17
C PRO A 18 -20.37 8.83 -2.96
N PRO A 19 -19.99 7.55 -3.16
CA PRO A 19 -19.69 6.64 -2.05
C PRO A 19 -18.43 7.10 -1.31
N SER A 20 -18.27 6.71 -0.05
CA SER A 20 -16.97 6.90 0.60
C SER A 20 -15.91 6.01 -0.03
N VAL A 21 -14.65 6.45 -0.02
CA VAL A 21 -13.54 5.67 -0.61
C VAL A 21 -13.38 4.29 0.07
N GLY A 22 -13.76 4.20 1.35
CA GLY A 22 -13.74 2.93 2.10
C GLY A 22 -14.82 1.93 1.66
N GLU A 23 -15.98 2.37 1.17
CA GLU A 23 -17.03 1.49 0.61
C GLU A 23 -16.60 0.79 -0.68
N LEU A 24 -15.63 1.38 -1.40
CA LEU A 24 -15.06 0.82 -2.62
C LEU A 24 -13.97 -0.25 -2.35
N ILE A 25 -13.64 -0.50 -1.08
CA ILE A 25 -12.55 -1.37 -0.65
C ILE A 25 -13.13 -2.54 0.18
N PRO A 26 -13.03 -3.79 -0.31
CA PRO A 26 -13.46 -4.98 0.44
C PRO A 26 -12.87 -5.06 1.85
N GLU A 27 -13.60 -5.67 2.80
CA GLU A 27 -13.15 -5.79 4.19
C GLU A 27 -11.90 -6.67 4.34
N ASN A 28 -11.74 -7.66 3.46
CA ASN A 28 -10.56 -8.53 3.34
C ASN A 28 -9.49 -7.99 2.37
N ALA A 29 -9.51 -6.70 2.02
CA ALA A 29 -8.49 -6.13 1.14
C ALA A 29 -7.15 -5.99 1.87
N LEU A 30 -6.05 -6.34 1.19
CA LEU A 30 -4.66 -6.19 1.65
C LEU A 30 -4.36 -4.82 2.31
N VAL A 31 -4.95 -3.75 1.78
CA VAL A 31 -4.78 -2.38 2.31
C VAL A 31 -5.26 -2.23 3.75
N ARG A 32 -6.33 -2.93 4.15
CA ARG A 32 -6.87 -2.89 5.51
C ARG A 32 -6.02 -3.68 6.49
N VAL A 33 -5.41 -4.78 6.02
CA VAL A 33 -4.42 -5.53 6.80
C VAL A 33 -3.21 -4.65 7.09
N VAL A 34 -2.63 -4.02 6.06
CA VAL A 34 -1.52 -3.06 6.21
C VAL A 34 -1.89 -1.88 7.12
N ASP A 35 -3.09 -1.33 6.98
CA ASP A 35 -3.59 -0.26 7.85
C ASP A 35 -3.65 -0.70 9.32
N SER A 36 -4.22 -1.88 9.61
CA SER A 36 -4.35 -2.42 10.96
C SER A 36 -3.02 -2.73 11.65
N ILE A 37 -2.03 -3.27 10.90
CA ILE A 37 -0.68 -3.53 11.45
C ILE A 37 -0.01 -2.22 11.87
N VAL A 38 -0.06 -1.20 11.00
CA VAL A 38 0.57 0.09 11.31
C VAL A 38 -0.19 0.87 12.40
N GLU A 39 -1.51 0.73 12.51
CA GLU A 39 -2.25 1.33 13.63
C GLU A 39 -1.87 0.72 14.98
N GLY A 40 -1.55 -0.57 15.04
CA GLY A 40 -1.12 -1.29 16.25
C GLY A 40 0.36 -1.13 16.63
N MET A 41 1.16 -0.48 15.78
CA MET A 41 2.60 -0.29 15.97
C MET A 41 2.92 0.86 16.93
N ASP A 42 4.03 0.76 17.68
CA ASP A 42 4.57 1.91 18.42
C ASP A 42 5.08 2.99 17.45
N ARG A 43 4.38 4.12 17.42
CA ARG A 43 4.69 5.26 16.54
C ARG A 43 5.91 6.03 17.01
N SER A 44 6.36 5.85 18.25
CA SER A 44 7.49 6.58 18.85
C SER A 44 8.76 6.46 18.01
N ALA A 45 9.07 5.26 17.50
CA ALA A 45 10.21 5.03 16.61
C ALA A 45 10.09 5.80 15.30
N LEU A 46 8.89 5.82 14.70
CA LEU A 46 8.61 6.47 13.43
C LEU A 46 8.56 8.00 13.55
N GLU A 47 8.02 8.52 14.64
CA GLU A 47 7.99 9.94 14.98
C GLU A 47 9.39 10.48 15.31
N SER A 48 10.25 9.69 15.98
CA SER A 48 11.63 10.08 16.29
C SER A 48 12.47 10.41 15.04
N ALA A 49 12.13 9.84 13.88
CA ALA A 49 12.75 10.16 12.60
C ALA A 49 12.41 11.58 12.07
N TYR A 50 11.54 12.31 12.75
CA TYR A 50 11.09 13.67 12.42
C TYR A 50 11.51 14.63 13.54
N PRO A 51 12.66 15.35 13.41
CA PRO A 51 13.23 16.18 14.48
C PRO A 51 12.46 17.49 14.76
N GLY A 52 11.19 17.59 14.36
CA GLY A 52 10.38 18.81 14.42
C GLY A 52 10.89 19.93 13.50
N GLY A 53 10.32 21.13 13.66
CA GLY A 53 10.81 22.36 13.01
C GLY A 53 10.66 22.41 11.49
N GLY A 54 9.43 22.55 10.98
CA GLY A 54 9.19 22.71 9.55
C GLY A 54 7.71 22.94 9.18
N ALA A 55 7.45 23.12 7.89
CA ALA A 55 6.09 23.18 7.35
C ALA A 55 5.33 21.85 7.51
N SER A 56 4.00 21.90 7.43
CA SER A 56 3.11 20.74 7.58
C SER A 56 3.58 19.54 6.74
N THR A 57 4.06 18.51 7.41
CA THR A 57 4.55 17.29 6.77
C THR A 57 3.45 16.23 6.76
N HIS A 58 3.49 15.34 5.78
CA HIS A 58 2.59 14.18 5.73
C HIS A 58 2.76 13.30 6.97
N ASP A 59 1.65 12.77 7.48
CA ASP A 59 1.66 11.84 8.61
C ASP A 59 2.62 10.65 8.35
N PRO A 60 3.56 10.35 9.26
CA PRO A 60 4.54 9.28 9.06
C PRO A 60 3.89 7.90 8.92
N SER A 61 2.84 7.62 9.68
CA SER A 61 2.11 6.34 9.67
C SER A 61 1.43 6.11 8.33
N MET A 62 0.79 7.14 7.76
CA MET A 62 0.24 7.10 6.40
C MET A 62 1.34 6.88 5.35
N MET A 63 2.48 7.56 5.46
CA MET A 63 3.62 7.36 4.56
C MET A 63 4.15 5.92 4.63
N LEU A 64 4.21 5.34 5.83
CA LEU A 64 4.58 3.94 6.08
C LEU A 64 3.57 2.98 5.42
N LYS A 65 2.27 3.13 5.70
CA LYS A 65 1.18 2.32 5.09
C LYS A 65 1.24 2.32 3.56
N VAL A 66 1.45 3.49 2.95
CA VAL A 66 1.58 3.63 1.49
C VAL A 66 2.79 2.84 0.96
N VAL A 67 3.96 2.95 1.60
CA VAL A 67 5.16 2.21 1.16
C VAL A 67 4.98 0.71 1.32
N LEU A 68 4.49 0.25 2.46
CA LEU A 68 4.22 -1.17 2.74
C LEU A 68 3.24 -1.77 1.73
N PHE A 69 2.07 -1.16 1.55
CA PHE A 69 1.06 -1.62 0.61
C PHE A 69 1.61 -1.66 -0.83
N CYS A 70 2.36 -0.64 -1.25
CA CYS A 70 2.99 -0.63 -2.56
C CYS A 70 4.04 -1.74 -2.72
N TYR A 71 4.85 -2.04 -1.71
CA TYR A 71 5.87 -3.08 -1.78
C TYR A 71 5.25 -4.48 -1.81
N ALA A 72 4.25 -4.76 -0.97
CA ALA A 72 3.46 -5.99 -1.02
C ALA A 72 2.75 -6.16 -2.38
N SER A 73 2.39 -5.04 -3.02
CA SER A 73 1.82 -4.99 -4.38
C SER A 73 2.87 -4.89 -5.51
N GLY A 74 4.16 -5.17 -5.25
CA GLY A 74 5.22 -5.19 -6.26
C GLY A 74 5.61 -3.83 -6.88
N THR A 75 5.21 -2.72 -6.28
CA THR A 75 5.39 -1.35 -6.80
C THR A 75 6.46 -0.58 -6.05
N TYR A 76 7.72 -0.69 -6.52
CA TYR A 76 8.89 -0.13 -5.82
C TYR A 76 9.37 1.25 -6.31
N SER A 77 8.91 1.75 -7.46
CA SER A 77 9.36 3.05 -8.00
C SER A 77 8.63 4.20 -7.31
N SER A 78 9.36 5.17 -6.73
CA SER A 78 8.78 6.36 -6.09
C SER A 78 7.85 7.16 -7.03
N ARG A 79 8.12 7.16 -8.34
CA ARG A 79 7.24 7.74 -9.36
C ARG A 79 5.96 6.93 -9.56
N LYS A 80 6.05 5.59 -9.62
CA LYS A 80 4.86 4.71 -9.72
C LYS A 80 3.99 4.80 -8.46
N ILE A 81 4.59 4.82 -7.27
CA ILE A 81 3.88 5.01 -5.99
C ILE A 81 3.14 6.36 -6.02
N ALA A 82 3.82 7.45 -6.38
CA ALA A 82 3.21 8.77 -6.48
C ALA A 82 2.06 8.85 -7.50
N ALA A 83 2.18 8.20 -8.67
CA ALA A 83 1.08 8.07 -9.63
C ALA A 83 -0.10 7.28 -9.03
N ALA A 84 0.19 6.13 -8.43
CA ALA A 84 -0.82 5.26 -7.84
C ALA A 84 -1.61 5.94 -6.69
N THR A 85 -1.04 6.91 -5.95
CA THR A 85 -1.82 7.73 -4.98
C THR A 85 -2.90 8.63 -5.60
N ARG A 86 -2.92 8.80 -6.94
CA ARG A 86 -3.98 9.50 -7.69
C ARG A 86 -5.00 8.55 -8.33
N GLU A 87 -4.62 7.29 -8.55
CA GLU A 87 -5.28 6.38 -9.49
C GLU A 87 -5.81 5.09 -8.81
N ASN A 88 -5.20 4.67 -7.70
CA ASN A 88 -5.55 3.44 -7.00
C ASN A 88 -6.38 3.74 -5.75
N VAL A 89 -7.61 3.25 -5.71
CA VAL A 89 -8.58 3.47 -4.62
C VAL A 89 -8.03 3.14 -3.23
N ASN A 90 -7.19 2.11 -3.11
CA ASN A 90 -6.56 1.70 -1.84
C ASN A 90 -5.60 2.78 -1.33
N LEU A 91 -4.79 3.36 -2.21
CA LEU A 91 -3.87 4.45 -1.86
C LEU A 91 -4.59 5.79 -1.69
N MET A 92 -5.69 6.01 -2.41
CA MET A 92 -6.57 7.15 -2.19
C MET A 92 -7.21 7.11 -0.80
N TRP A 93 -7.60 5.91 -0.32
CA TRP A 93 -8.08 5.71 1.04
C TRP A 93 -6.99 5.98 2.08
N LEU A 94 -5.82 5.32 1.97
CA LEU A 94 -4.69 5.53 2.90
C LEU A 94 -4.22 6.99 2.97
N THR A 95 -4.17 7.70 1.84
CA THR A 95 -3.74 9.11 1.80
C THR A 95 -4.84 10.10 2.18
N GLY A 96 -6.10 9.65 2.35
CA GLY A 96 -7.24 10.53 2.54
C GLY A 96 -7.48 11.47 1.36
N MET A 97 -7.41 10.95 0.13
CA MET A 97 -7.53 11.69 -1.14
C MET A 97 -6.50 12.82 -1.33
N ARG A 98 -5.32 12.72 -0.70
CA ARG A 98 -4.22 13.70 -0.82
C ARG A 98 -2.98 13.07 -1.46
N PRO A 99 -2.84 13.14 -2.81
CA PRO A 99 -1.75 12.47 -3.52
C PRO A 99 -0.35 12.92 -3.08
N LEU A 100 0.60 11.99 -3.16
CA LEU A 100 1.99 12.24 -2.77
C LEU A 100 2.84 12.70 -3.96
N GLY A 101 3.86 13.52 -3.65
CA GLY A 101 4.95 13.81 -4.57
C GLY A 101 5.97 12.68 -4.59
N HIS A 102 6.57 12.38 -5.76
CA HIS A 102 7.62 11.35 -5.81
C HIS A 102 8.85 11.71 -4.98
N ASN A 103 9.14 13.01 -4.82
CA ASN A 103 10.19 13.49 -3.92
C ASN A 103 9.86 13.20 -2.45
N THR A 104 8.61 13.37 -2.03
CA THR A 104 8.12 13.02 -0.68
C THR A 104 8.31 11.54 -0.41
N VAL A 105 7.86 10.68 -1.32
CA VAL A 105 8.02 9.21 -1.24
C VAL A 105 9.49 8.81 -1.22
N ASN A 106 10.33 9.42 -2.07
CA ASN A 106 11.76 9.13 -2.12
C ASN A 106 12.45 9.51 -0.81
N ARG A 107 12.22 10.74 -0.33
CA ARG A 107 12.80 11.28 0.90
C ARG A 107 12.44 10.45 2.12
N PHE A 108 11.16 10.06 2.23
CA PHE A 108 10.70 9.19 3.31
C PHE A 108 11.47 7.86 3.33
N ARG A 109 11.61 7.21 2.17
CA ARG A 109 12.32 5.94 2.02
C ARG A 109 13.83 6.04 2.28
N SER A 110 14.50 7.07 1.74
CA SER A 110 15.97 7.18 1.79
C SER A 110 16.50 7.78 3.10
N GLU A 111 15.76 8.71 3.71
CA GLU A 111 16.21 9.45 4.90
C GLU A 111 15.49 9.03 6.19
N ARG A 112 14.16 8.86 6.15
CA ARG A 112 13.33 8.80 7.39
C ARG A 112 13.16 7.39 7.91
N ILE A 113 12.65 6.49 7.08
CA ILE A 113 12.24 5.15 7.52
C ILE A 113 13.40 4.15 7.55
N ARG A 114 14.49 4.42 6.82
CA ARG A 114 15.62 3.49 6.63
C ARG A 114 16.14 2.80 7.92
N PRO A 115 16.24 3.45 9.09
CA PRO A 115 16.69 2.79 10.32
C PRO A 115 15.70 1.78 10.92
N VAL A 116 14.41 1.93 10.60
CA VAL A 116 13.28 1.17 11.18
C VAL A 116 12.60 0.27 10.13
N PHE A 117 13.02 0.40 8.86
CA PHE A 117 12.32 -0.21 7.73
C PHE A 117 12.39 -1.73 7.74
N GLU A 118 13.55 -2.32 8.06
CA GLU A 118 13.75 -3.77 7.97
C GLU A 118 12.91 -4.54 9.00
N ASP A 119 12.85 -4.06 10.24
CA ASP A 119 12.05 -4.67 11.31
C ASP A 119 10.55 -4.62 10.97
N VAL A 120 10.04 -3.43 10.65
CA VAL A 120 8.63 -3.20 10.29
C VAL A 120 8.21 -3.95 9.03
N PHE A 121 9.09 -4.01 8.02
CA PHE A 121 8.80 -4.72 6.78
C PHE A 121 8.80 -6.25 7.00
N SER A 122 9.67 -6.76 7.87
CA SER A 122 9.71 -8.18 8.24
C SER A 122 8.44 -8.60 8.99
N GLU A 123 8.00 -7.81 9.97
CA GLU A 123 6.75 -8.04 10.72
C GLU A 123 5.53 -8.05 9.77
N VAL A 124 5.43 -7.06 8.88
CA VAL A 124 4.35 -6.98 7.89
C VAL A 124 4.37 -8.18 6.93
N ILE A 125 5.54 -8.58 6.43
CA ILE A 125 5.64 -9.77 5.57
C ILE A 125 5.23 -11.05 6.31
N ALA A 126 5.60 -11.20 7.59
CA ALA A 126 5.21 -12.36 8.39
C ALA A 126 3.68 -12.45 8.50
N VAL A 127 3.01 -11.37 8.91
CA VAL A 127 1.53 -11.32 9.00
C VAL A 127 0.86 -11.56 7.64
N LEU A 128 1.41 -11.00 6.56
CA LEU A 128 0.87 -11.21 5.20
C LEU A 128 1.06 -12.64 4.68
N ALA A 129 2.12 -13.34 5.11
CA ALA A 129 2.33 -14.74 4.80
C ALA A 129 1.41 -15.66 5.62
N GLU A 130 1.26 -15.41 6.92
CA GLU A 130 0.31 -16.13 7.79
C GLU A 130 -1.13 -16.00 7.29
N ALA A 131 -1.52 -14.80 6.86
CA ALA A 131 -2.84 -14.54 6.28
C ALA A 131 -2.99 -14.93 4.79
N GLY A 132 -1.97 -15.57 4.19
CA GLY A 132 -2.04 -16.14 2.84
C GLY A 132 -2.04 -15.12 1.68
N TYR A 133 -1.79 -13.83 1.93
CA TYR A 133 -1.70 -12.80 0.89
C TYR A 133 -0.38 -12.86 0.11
N VAL A 134 0.66 -13.46 0.70
CA VAL A 134 2.00 -13.57 0.10
C VAL A 134 2.55 -14.99 0.33
N THR A 135 2.93 -15.69 -0.74
CA THR A 135 3.75 -16.90 -0.64
C THR A 135 5.22 -16.54 -0.47
N LEU A 136 5.82 -16.96 0.65
CA LEU A 136 7.27 -16.87 0.93
C LEU A 136 8.07 -17.89 0.10
N ASP A 137 7.98 -17.80 -1.23
CA ASP A 137 8.86 -18.57 -2.13
C ASP A 137 10.24 -17.90 -2.18
N THR A 138 11.17 -18.48 -1.42
CA THR A 138 12.48 -17.91 -1.11
C THR A 138 13.30 -17.50 -2.32
N TYR A 139 13.77 -16.27 -2.27
CA TYR A 139 15.12 -15.87 -2.67
C TYR A 139 15.62 -14.94 -1.55
N PHE A 140 16.86 -14.41 -1.50
CA PHE A 140 17.98 -14.16 -2.43
C PHE A 140 18.01 -12.84 -3.26
N LEU A 141 18.88 -11.89 -2.88
CA LEU A 141 19.23 -10.61 -3.54
C LEU A 141 20.36 -9.86 -2.75
N ASP A 142 21.45 -10.55 -2.39
CA ASP A 142 22.47 -10.09 -1.43
C ASP A 142 22.94 -8.63 -1.65
N GLY A 143 23.12 -7.80 -0.62
CA GLY A 143 23.54 -8.15 0.76
C GLY A 143 22.53 -8.58 1.84
N VAL A 144 21.21 -8.45 1.65
CA VAL A 144 20.20 -9.23 2.42
C VAL A 144 19.07 -9.56 1.46
N SER A 145 18.66 -10.81 1.48
CA SER A 145 18.47 -11.51 0.23
C SER A 145 16.97 -11.79 -0.03
N ALA A 146 16.34 -11.17 -1.06
CA ALA A 146 14.95 -11.44 -1.50
C ALA A 146 14.65 -11.15 -3.01
N THR A 147 14.29 -12.16 -3.81
CA THR A 147 13.81 -12.00 -5.22
C THR A 147 12.32 -12.25 -5.27
N VAL A 148 11.59 -11.25 -5.74
CA VAL A 148 10.17 -11.38 -6.06
C VAL A 148 10.04 -11.96 -7.47
N LYS A 149 9.82 -13.27 -7.58
CA LYS A 149 9.01 -13.80 -8.69
C LYS A 149 7.56 -13.43 -8.41
N THR A 150 6.88 -12.98 -9.47
CA THR A 150 5.51 -12.46 -9.50
C THR A 150 4.59 -12.99 -8.39
N ALA A 151 4.07 -12.09 -7.56
CA ALA A 151 2.98 -12.41 -6.65
C ALA A 151 1.73 -12.82 -7.46
N ASN A 152 1.56 -14.13 -7.65
CA ASN A 152 0.33 -14.69 -8.19
C ASN A 152 -0.73 -14.65 -7.08
N PHE A 153 -1.44 -13.52 -7.00
CA PHE A 153 -2.59 -13.35 -6.11
C PHE A 153 -3.63 -14.44 -6.39
N THR A 154 -3.61 -15.49 -5.58
CA THR A 154 -4.63 -16.54 -5.61
C THR A 154 -5.72 -16.12 -4.66
N ILE A 155 -6.72 -15.41 -5.18
CA ILE A 155 -7.94 -15.10 -4.43
C ILE A 155 -8.69 -16.42 -4.23
N ALA A 156 -8.58 -17.00 -3.05
CA ALA A 156 -9.47 -18.07 -2.62
C ALA A 156 -10.89 -17.48 -2.45
N HIS A 157 -11.86 -18.16 -3.05
CA HIS A 157 -13.29 -17.82 -2.98
C HIS A 157 -13.97 -18.48 -1.77
#